data_AF-A0A919XI07-F1
#
_entry.id   AF-A0A919XI07-F1
#
_cell.length_a   1.000
_cell.length_b   1.000
_cell.length_c   1.000
_cell.angle_alpha   90.00
_cell.angle_beta   90.00
_cell.angle_gamma   90.00
#
_symmetry.space_group_name_H-M   'P 1'
#
loop_
_entity.id
_entity.type
_entity.pdbx_description
1 polymer ?
#
loop_
_entity_poly.entity_id
_entity_poly.type
_entity_poly.pdbx_seq_one_letter_code
_entity_poly.pdbx_strand_id
1 'polypeptide(L)' 'MVDNNNSQEPSKYEVQRTELNKMPAPDEQREEFAKEMVEDAKEAFGGKQSE' A
#
# COMPACT_ATOMS: atom_id res chain seq x y z
N MET A 1 -19.16 5.51 -32.25
CA MET A 1 -18.25 4.70 -31.42
C MET A 1 -17.01 5.54 -31.24
N VAL A 2 -16.75 6.02 -30.02
CA VAL A 2 -15.55 6.82 -29.74
C VAL A 2 -14.47 5.81 -29.39
N ASP A 3 -13.66 5.46 -30.39
CA ASP A 3 -12.49 4.63 -30.18
C ASP A 3 -11.48 5.47 -29.39
N ASN A 4 -11.53 5.36 -28.07
CA ASN A 4 -10.54 5.92 -27.15
C ASN A 4 -9.22 5.16 -27.36
N ASN A 5 -8.54 5.46 -28.46
CA ASN A 5 -7.15 5.09 -28.71
C ASN A 5 -6.28 5.87 -27.72
N ASN A 6 -6.18 5.35 -26.50
CA ASN A 6 -5.24 5.78 -25.49
C ASN A 6 -3.83 5.30 -25.89
N SER A 7 -3.38 5.71 -27.08
CA SER A 7 -2.07 5.41 -27.67
C SER A 7 -1.00 6.31 -27.05
N GLN A 8 -1.03 6.43 -25.73
CA GLN A 8 0.03 7.09 -24.99
C GLN A 8 1.04 5.99 -24.69
N GLU A 9 2.17 6.00 -25.40
CA GLU A 9 3.27 5.08 -25.13
C GLU A 9 3.58 5.11 -23.62
N PRO A 10 3.82 3.95 -22.99
CA PRO A 10 4.12 3.90 -21.56
C PRO A 10 5.29 4.84 -21.28
N SER A 11 5.16 5.65 -20.23
CA SER A 11 6.18 6.65 -19.90
C SER A 11 7.54 5.96 -19.75
N LYS A 12 8.64 6.62 -20.14
CA LYS A 12 10.00 6.07 -19.95
C LYS A 12 10.31 5.73 -18.48
N TYR A 13 9.52 6.27 -17.55
CA TYR A 13 9.58 6.04 -16.11
C TYR A 13 8.43 5.17 -15.58
N GLU A 14 7.55 4.68 -16.45
CA GLU A 14 6.46 3.80 -16.06
C GLU A 14 7.01 2.40 -15.82
N VAL A 15 7.16 2.08 -14.54
CA VAL A 15 7.55 0.74 -14.11
C VAL A 15 6.40 -0.21 -14.43
N GLN A 16 6.66 -1.19 -15.29
CA GLN A 16 5.68 -2.22 -15.62
C GLN A 16 5.29 -2.99 -14.34
N ARG A 17 4.03 -2.85 -13.93
CA ARG A 17 3.45 -3.58 -12.80
C ARG A 17 3.03 -4.99 -13.24
N THR A 18 4.01 -5.80 -13.65
CA THR A 18 3.79 -7.24 -13.90
C THR A 18 3.75 -8.01 -12.58
N GLU A 19 3.17 -9.21 -12.57
CA GLU A 19 3.16 -10.07 -11.37
C GLU A 19 4.57 -10.38 -10.84
N LEU A 20 5.56 -10.41 -11.72
CA LEU A 20 6.98 -10.57 -11.39
C LEU A 20 7.59 -9.35 -10.70
N ASN A 21 7.05 -8.15 -10.95
CA ASN A 21 7.54 -6.88 -10.39
C ASN A 21 6.65 -6.37 -9.25
N LYS A 22 5.66 -7.16 -8.80
CA LYS A 22 4.89 -6.82 -7.60
C LYS A 22 5.81 -7.01 -6.39
N MET A 23 5.80 -6.03 -5.48
CA MET A 23 6.32 -6.29 -4.15
C MET A 23 5.58 -7.51 -3.57
N PRO A 24 6.28 -8.42 -2.89
CA PRO A 24 5.62 -9.55 -2.25
C PRO A 24 4.50 -9.00 -1.36
N ALA A 25 3.31 -9.57 -1.49
CA ALA A 25 2.21 -9.22 -0.61
C ALA A 25 2.68 -9.44 0.84
N PRO A 26 2.38 -8.52 1.77
CA PRO A 26 2.60 -8.77 3.18
C PRO A 26 1.94 -10.10 3.54
N ASP A 27 2.67 -10.97 4.22
CA ASP A 27 2.14 -12.23 4.73
C ASP A 27 0.97 -11.97 5.69
N GLU A 28 0.00 -12.87 5.80
CA GLU A 28 -1.19 -12.72 6.65
C GLU A 28 -0.77 -12.41 8.10
N GLN A 29 0.30 -13.05 8.57
CA GLN A 29 0.91 -12.83 9.88
C GLN A 29 1.46 -11.40 10.07
N ARG A 30 1.97 -10.78 9.01
CA ARG A 30 2.46 -9.39 9.07
C ARG A 30 1.32 -8.40 9.14
N GLU A 31 0.20 -8.68 8.48
CA GLU A 31 -1.00 -7.84 8.58
C GLU A 31 -1.60 -7.90 9.98
N GLU A 32 -1.66 -9.09 10.59
CA GLU A 32 -2.13 -9.27 11.96
C GLU A 32 -1.23 -8.55 12.97
N PHE A 33 0.08 -8.75 12.87
CA PHE A 33 1.05 -8.07 13.73
C PHE A 33 0.99 -6.55 13.59
N ALA A 34 0.82 -6.03 12.37
CA ALA A 34 0.66 -4.60 12.14
C ALA A 34 -0.61 -4.04 12.80
N LYS A 35 -1.71 -4.80 12.79
CA LYS A 35 -2.96 -4.43 13.48
C LYS A 35 -2.76 -4.42 14.99
N GLU A 36 -2.14 -5.46 15.56
CA GLU A 36 -1.82 -5.56 16.99
C GLU A 36 -0.96 -4.37 17.45
N MET A 37 0.14 -4.10 16.74
CA MET A 37 1.04 -2.98 17.05
C MET A 37 0.37 -1.61 16.97
N VAL A 38 -0.58 -1.42 16.05
CA VAL A 38 -1.33 -0.17 15.94
C VAL A 38 -2.27 0.02 17.12
N GLU A 39 -2.94 -1.05 17.58
CA GLU A 39 -3.80 -0.98 18.77
C GLU A 39 -2.97 -0.73 20.03
N ASP A 40 -1.85 -1.43 20.21
CA ASP A 40 -0.92 -1.20 21.33
C ASP A 40 -0.38 0.23 21.34
N ALA A 41 -0.04 0.77 20.17
CA ALA A 41 0.41 2.15 20.04
C ALA A 41 -0.72 3.14 20.37
N LYS A 42 -1.97 2.89 19.95
CA LYS A 42 -3.10 3.73 20.35
C LYS A 42 -3.34 3.69 21.84
N GLU A 43 -3.20 2.54 22.49
CA GLU A 43 -3.33 2.43 23.94
C GLU A 43 -2.19 3.17 24.67
N ALA A 44 -0.95 3.01 24.20
CA ALA A 44 0.23 3.63 24.81
C ALA A 44 0.33 5.16 24.58
N PHE A 45 -0.12 5.65 23.43
CA PHE A 45 0.02 7.05 23.01
C PHE A 45 -1.30 7.84 23.02
N GLY A 46 -2.46 7.18 22.99
CA GLY A 46 -3.78 7.82 23.05
C GLY A 46 -4.06 8.53 24.37
N GLY A 47 -3.34 8.19 25.44
CA GLY A 47 -3.36 8.92 26.72
C GLY A 47 -2.47 10.16 26.77
N LYS A 48 -1.70 10.48 25.71
CA LYS A 48 -0.70 11.56 25.73
C LYS A 48 -0.98 12.74 24.78
N GLN A 49 -2.13 12.80 24.11
CA GLN A 49 -2.51 13.97 23.29
C GLN A 49 -3.26 15.07 24.06
N SER A 50 -3.26 15.04 25.40
CA SER A 50 -3.90 16.06 26.25
C SER A 50 -2.90 16.63 27.26
N GLU A 51 -1.90 17.39 26.79
CA GLU A 51 -1.24 18.45 27.58
C GLU A 51 -0.66 19.53 26.65
#